data_AF-A0A7X3S5D6-F1
#
_entry.id   AF-A0A7X3S5D6-F1
#
_cell.length_a   1.000
_cell.length_b   1.000
_cell.length_c   1.000
_cell.angle_alpha   90.00
_cell.angle_beta   90.00
_cell.angle_gamma   90.00
#
_symmetry.space_group_name_H-M   'P 1'
#
loop_
_entity.id
_entity.type
_entity.pdbx_description
1 polymer ?
#
loop_
_entity_poly.entity_id
_entity_poly.type
_entity_poly.pdbx_seq_one_letter_code
_entity_poly.pdbx_strand_id
1 'polypeptide(L)'
;MKRRQQGILTGMPFMANVAPRTFVDDLGRKIYLAKVPKRIVSLAPSITEMLFAIGAGESVVGVTEFCNYPPEAMDKPKVGYDQPNLEAIQALQPDLLDAPKSFLRVDLLDRLEQL
;
A
#
# COMPACT_ATOMS: atom_id res chain seq x y z
N MET A 1 -52.98 -22.98 -2.89
CA MET A 1 -51.73 -22.44 -3.47
C MET A 1 -51.56 -20.98 -3.08
N LYS A 2 -50.56 -20.65 -2.26
CA LYS A 2 -49.99 -19.30 -2.12
C LYS A 2 -48.55 -19.47 -1.63
N ARG A 3 -47.61 -19.57 -2.58
CA ARG A 3 -46.16 -19.60 -2.30
C ARG A 3 -45.81 -18.25 -1.67
N ARG A 4 -45.35 -18.28 -0.41
CA ARG A 4 -44.71 -17.12 0.24
C ARG A 4 -43.41 -16.86 -0.51
N GLN A 5 -43.34 -15.74 -1.24
CA GLN A 5 -42.09 -15.24 -1.79
C GLN A 5 -41.17 -14.91 -0.62
N GLN A 6 -40.09 -15.68 -0.49
CA GLN A 6 -38.96 -15.30 0.35
C GLN A 6 -38.30 -14.11 -0.33
N GLY A 7 -38.33 -12.95 0.33
CA GLY A 7 -37.62 -11.76 -0.11
C GLY A 7 -36.13 -12.08 -0.20
N ILE A 8 -35.60 -11.97 -1.41
CA ILE A 8 -34.18 -12.06 -1.69
C ILE A 8 -33.53 -10.82 -1.04
N LEU A 9 -32.73 -11.03 0.01
CA LEU A 9 -31.82 -10.00 0.54
C LEU A 9 -30.66 -9.78 -0.45
N THR A 10 -30.94 -9.19 -1.61
CA THR A 10 -29.91 -8.66 -2.52
C THR A 10 -29.80 -7.17 -2.26
N GLY A 11 -28.87 -6.76 -1.40
CA GLY A 11 -28.66 -5.32 -1.22
C GLY A 11 -27.87 -4.85 0.00
N MET A 12 -27.27 -5.70 0.82
CA MET A 12 -26.31 -5.20 1.80
C MET A 12 -24.95 -5.03 1.10
N PRO A 13 -24.47 -3.80 0.83
CA PRO A 13 -23.08 -3.63 0.47
C PRO A 13 -22.28 -4.22 1.63
N PHE A 14 -21.32 -5.08 1.32
CA PHE A 14 -20.34 -5.56 2.28
C PHE A 14 -19.52 -4.34 2.71
N MET A 15 -20.04 -3.54 3.65
CA MET A 15 -19.26 -2.55 4.35
C MET A 15 -18.32 -3.34 5.25
N ALA A 16 -17.15 -3.67 4.71
CA ALA A 16 -16.02 -4.09 5.49
C ALA A 16 -15.71 -2.97 6.49
N ASN A 17 -16.31 -3.06 7.68
CA ASN A 17 -15.85 -2.31 8.84
C ASN A 17 -14.46 -2.88 9.17
N VAL A 18 -13.44 -2.32 8.53
CA VAL A 18 -12.06 -2.60 8.88
C VAL A 18 -11.79 -1.85 10.17
N ALA A 19 -12.04 -2.52 11.30
CA ALA A 19 -11.62 -2.04 12.60
C ALA A 19 -10.10 -1.77 12.57
N PRO A 20 -9.59 -0.80 13.35
CA PRO A 20 -8.16 -0.59 13.47
C PRO A 20 -7.44 -1.89 13.82
N ARG A 21 -6.38 -2.18 13.09
CA ARG A 21 -5.60 -3.41 13.26
C ARG A 21 -4.15 -3.08 13.62
N THR A 22 -3.64 -3.81 14.60
CA THR A 22 -2.21 -3.83 14.92
C THR A 22 -1.57 -4.98 14.15
N PHE A 23 -0.53 -4.66 13.40
CA PHE A 23 0.29 -5.59 12.64
C PHE A 23 1.70 -5.62 13.21
N VAL A 24 2.42 -6.71 12.95
CA VAL A 24 3.85 -6.80 13.21
C VAL A 24 4.55 -6.97 11.88
N ASP A 25 5.51 -6.10 11.57
CA ASP A 25 6.29 -6.18 10.33
C ASP A 25 7.51 -7.10 10.47
N ASP A 26 8.27 -7.27 9.38
CA ASP A 26 9.47 -8.11 9.32
C ASP A 26 10.66 -7.60 10.16
N LEU A 27 10.56 -6.37 10.68
CA LEU A 27 11.50 -5.78 11.65
C LEU A 27 11.01 -5.97 13.10
N GLY A 28 9.84 -6.58 13.32
CA GLY A 28 9.24 -6.76 14.63
C GLY A 28 8.55 -5.51 15.16
N ARG A 29 8.38 -4.46 14.35
CA ARG A 29 7.69 -3.22 14.74
C ARG A 29 6.20 -3.46 14.79
N LYS A 30 5.54 -2.89 15.80
CA LYS A 30 4.08 -2.88 15.90
C LYS A 30 3.53 -1.70 15.12
N ILE A 31 2.86 -1.97 14.01
CA ILE A 31 2.24 -0.96 13.15
C ILE A 31 0.76 -0.90 13.47
N TYR A 32 0.24 0.29 13.75
CA TYR A 32 -1.18 0.52 13.96
C TYR A 32 -1.79 1.16 12.72
N LEU A 33 -2.70 0.44 12.05
CA LEU A 33 -3.44 0.97 10.92
C LEU A 33 -4.86 1.28 11.34
N ALA A 34 -5.18 2.57 11.46
CA ALA A 34 -6.51 3.05 11.80
C ALA A 34 -7.53 2.84 10.67
N LYS A 35 -7.05 2.83 9.43
CA LYS A 35 -7.83 2.68 8.19
C LYS A 35 -6.99 1.91 7.17
N VAL A 36 -7.66 1.40 6.12
CA VAL A 36 -6.96 0.81 4.98
C VAL A 36 -6.13 1.91 4.28
N PRO A 37 -4.81 1.69 4.06
CA PRO A 37 -3.96 2.62 3.33
C PRO A 37 -4.49 2.88 1.92
N LYS A 38 -4.48 4.15 1.51
CA LYS A 38 -4.94 4.58 0.18
C LYS A 38 -3.85 5.25 -0.65
N ARG A 39 -2.68 5.51 -0.06
CA ARG A 39 -1.56 6.20 -0.69
C ARG A 39 -0.27 5.47 -0.30
N ILE A 40 0.06 4.47 -1.10
CA ILE A 40 1.17 3.56 -0.87
C ILE A 40 2.34 3.97 -1.75
N VAL A 41 3.52 4.16 -1.16
CA VAL A 41 4.78 4.22 -1.90
C VAL A 41 5.44 2.85 -1.82
N SER A 42 5.75 2.27 -2.97
CA SER A 42 6.44 0.98 -3.08
C SER A 42 7.91 1.18 -3.42
N LEU A 43 8.79 0.69 -2.55
CA LEU A 43 10.25 0.83 -2.70
C LEU A 43 10.93 -0.41 -3.30
N ALA A 44 10.19 -1.28 -4.01
CA ALA A 44 10.77 -2.36 -4.80
C ALA A 44 9.84 -2.87 -5.90
N PRO A 45 10.38 -3.37 -7.04
CA PRO A 45 9.58 -3.97 -8.11
C PRO A 45 8.68 -5.11 -7.62
N SER A 46 9.22 -6.06 -6.85
CA SER A 46 8.44 -7.19 -6.32
C SER A 46 7.26 -6.75 -5.46
N ILE A 47 7.42 -5.69 -4.66
CA ILE A 47 6.35 -5.12 -3.84
C ILE A 47 5.29 -4.48 -4.74
N THR A 48 5.72 -3.71 -5.74
CA THR A 48 4.81 -3.10 -6.71
C THR A 48 3.97 -4.17 -7.40
N GLU A 49 4.60 -5.23 -7.91
CA GLU A 49 3.89 -6.33 -8.56
C GLU A 49 2.88 -7.01 -7.63
N MET A 50 3.25 -7.27 -6.37
CA MET A 50 2.33 -7.82 -5.37
C MET A 50 1.13 -6.90 -5.12
N LEU A 51 1.35 -5.60 -4.95
CA LEU A 51 0.28 -4.63 -4.71
C LEU A 51 -0.72 -4.58 -5.88
N PHE A 52 -0.23 -4.61 -7.12
CA PHE A 52 -1.10 -4.70 -8.28
C PHE A 52 -1.83 -6.04 -8.37
N ALA A 53 -1.15 -7.16 -8.10
CA ALA A 53 -1.74 -8.50 -8.15
C ALA A 53 -2.90 -8.68 -7.15
N ILE A 54 -2.83 -8.03 -5.97
CA ILE A 54 -3.91 -8.07 -4.97
C ILE A 54 -5.01 -7.02 -5.20
N GLY A 55 -4.95 -6.25 -6.30
CA GLY A 55 -5.94 -5.21 -6.63
C GLY A 55 -5.74 -3.88 -5.90
N ALA A 56 -4.57 -3.64 -5.29
CA ALA A 56 -4.24 -2.40 -4.59
C ALA A 56 -3.48 -1.39 -5.48
N GLY A 57 -3.36 -1.63 -6.78
CA GLY A 57 -2.61 -0.77 -7.71
C GLY A 57 -3.10 0.68 -7.80
N GLU A 58 -4.39 0.92 -7.57
CA GLU A 58 -4.94 2.29 -7.48
C GLU A 58 -4.39 3.07 -6.28
N SER A 59 -4.12 2.39 -5.17
CA SER A 59 -3.54 2.98 -3.97
C SER A 59 -2.05 3.29 -4.13
N VAL A 60 -1.37 2.75 -5.16
CA VAL A 60 0.06 3.00 -5.39
C VAL A 60 0.24 4.41 -5.96
N VAL A 61 0.94 5.28 -5.23
CA VAL A 61 1.18 6.68 -5.60
C VAL A 61 2.64 6.98 -5.95
N GLY A 62 3.55 6.06 -5.66
CA GLY A 62 4.96 6.18 -6.03
C GLY A 62 5.63 4.80 -6.10
N VAL A 63 6.57 4.66 -7.03
CA VAL A 63 7.30 3.41 -7.31
C VAL A 63 8.77 3.73 -7.58
N THR A 64 9.61 2.69 -7.64
CA THR A 64 11.02 2.85 -8.00
C THR A 64 11.21 2.93 -9.51
N GLU A 65 12.38 3.38 -9.96
CA GLU A 65 12.77 3.46 -11.37
C GLU A 65 12.72 2.11 -12.07
N PHE A 66 12.88 1.02 -11.32
CA PHE A 66 12.92 -0.35 -11.83
C PHE A 66 11.55 -1.00 -11.94
N CYS A 67 10.48 -0.35 -11.47
CA CYS A 67 9.13 -0.87 -11.56
C CYS A 67 8.59 -0.68 -13.00
N ASN A 68 8.67 -1.76 -13.78
CA ASN A 68 8.27 -1.82 -15.19
C ASN A 68 7.08 -2.77 -15.45
N TYR A 69 6.58 -3.44 -14.42
CA TYR A 69 5.41 -4.32 -14.48
C TYR A 69 4.53 -4.12 -13.24
N PRO A 70 3.19 -4.19 -13.38
CA PRO A 70 2.45 -4.21 -14.65
C PRO A 70 2.58 -2.87 -15.41
N PRO A 71 2.13 -2.77 -16.67
CA PRO A 71 2.35 -1.55 -17.47
C PRO A 71 1.88 -0.26 -16.78
N GLU A 72 0.80 -0.33 -16.00
CA GLU A 72 0.23 0.77 -15.22
C GLU A 72 1.18 1.29 -14.12
N ALA A 73 2.15 0.48 -13.67
CA ALA A 73 3.18 0.91 -12.72
C ALA A 73 4.20 1.85 -13.37
N MET A 74 4.36 1.82 -14.70
CA MET A 74 5.28 2.71 -15.41
C MET A 74 4.81 4.17 -15.36
N ASP A 75 3.50 4.39 -15.27
CA ASP A 75 2.89 5.73 -15.20
C ASP A 75 2.97 6.36 -13.81
N LYS A 76 3.41 5.60 -12.80
CA LYS A 76 3.51 6.08 -11.41
C LYS A 76 4.76 6.96 -11.22
N PRO A 77 4.67 8.01 -10.38
CA PRO A 77 5.82 8.81 -10.00
C PRO A 77 7.00 7.97 -9.51
N LYS A 78 8.21 8.30 -9.98
CA LYS A 78 9.45 7.62 -9.58
C LYS A 78 10.04 8.30 -8.35
N VAL A 79 10.34 7.51 -7.31
CA VAL A 79 10.77 8.03 -6.01
C VAL A 79 12.19 7.60 -5.61
N GLY A 80 12.99 7.08 -6.52
CA GLY A 80 14.29 6.49 -6.20
C GLY A 80 14.21 5.01 -5.85
N TYR A 81 15.37 4.36 -5.97
CA TYR A 81 15.64 3.02 -5.47
C TYR A 81 16.65 3.12 -4.32
N ASP A 82 17.93 2.87 -4.55
CA ASP A 82 18.94 2.74 -3.47
C ASP A 82 19.06 3.97 -2.55
N GLN A 83 18.69 5.13 -3.08
CA GLN A 83 18.56 6.40 -2.36
C GLN A 83 17.22 7.03 -2.73
N PRO A 84 16.15 6.71 -2.00
CA PRO A 84 14.84 7.29 -2.27
C PRO A 84 14.85 8.81 -2.08
N ASN A 85 14.19 9.52 -2.98
CA ASN A 85 14.03 10.97 -2.90
C ASN A 85 12.94 11.30 -1.85
N LEU A 86 13.39 11.74 -0.68
CA LEU A 86 12.52 11.99 0.48
C LEU A 86 11.54 13.14 0.21
N GLU A 87 11.96 14.19 -0.47
CA GLU A 87 11.11 15.32 -0.84
C GLU A 87 10.00 14.90 -1.81
N ALA A 88 10.33 14.04 -2.78
CA ALA A 88 9.35 13.47 -3.69
C ALA A 88 8.36 12.56 -2.95
N ILE A 89 8.85 11.72 -2.03
CA ILE A 89 7.98 10.87 -1.19
C ILE A 89 7.05 11.74 -0.34
N GLN A 90 7.57 12.76 0.34
CA GLN A 90 6.75 13.68 1.15
C GLN A 90 5.66 14.37 0.32
N ALA A 91 6.02 14.85 -0.88
CA ALA A 91 5.09 15.52 -1.78
C ALA A 91 3.93 14.61 -2.21
N LEU A 92 4.15 13.30 -2.24
CA LEU A 92 3.11 12.31 -2.52
C LEU A 92 2.19 12.04 -1.31
N GLN A 93 2.50 12.55 -0.12
CA GLN A 93 1.69 12.37 1.10
C GLN A 93 1.23 10.91 1.29
N PRO A 94 2.17 9.92 1.33
CA PRO A 94 1.81 8.53 1.54
C PRO A 94 1.23 8.31 2.93
N ASP A 95 0.33 7.34 3.07
CA ASP A 95 -0.14 6.80 4.34
C ASP A 95 0.42 5.40 4.65
N LEU A 96 1.22 4.85 3.72
CA LEU A 96 2.05 3.66 3.93
C LEU A 96 3.27 3.70 3.00
N LEU A 97 4.45 3.38 3.54
CA LEU A 97 5.64 3.05 2.76
C LEU A 97 5.91 1.55 2.92
N ASP A 98 6.04 0.84 1.80
CA ASP A 98 6.33 -0.59 1.78
C ASP A 98 7.69 -0.84 1.12
N ALA A 99 8.59 -1.49 1.85
CA ALA A 99 10.00 -1.64 1.51
C ALA A 99 10.55 -3.01 1.91
N PRO A 100 11.49 -3.59 1.13
CA PRO A 100 12.13 -4.83 1.52
C PRO A 100 13.01 -4.61 2.75
N LYS A 101 13.07 -5.62 3.63
CA LYS A 101 13.96 -5.61 4.79
C LYS A 101 15.42 -5.31 4.47
N SER A 102 15.92 -5.84 3.35
CA SER A 102 17.31 -5.64 2.89
C SER A 102 17.62 -4.21 2.46
N PHE A 103 16.59 -3.39 2.25
CA PHE A 103 16.69 -2.04 1.70
C PHE A 103 16.80 -0.95 2.76
N LEU A 104 16.30 -1.25 3.96
CA LEU A 104 16.23 -0.30 5.06
C LEU A 104 17.56 -0.32 5.84
N ARG A 105 18.50 0.50 5.37
CA ARG A 105 19.67 0.89 6.17
C ARG A 105 19.21 1.76 7.34
N VAL A 106 19.89 1.66 8.48
CA VAL A 106 19.50 2.32 9.74
C VAL A 106 19.34 3.84 9.55
N ASP A 107 20.27 4.46 8.82
CA ASP A 107 20.27 5.90 8.54
C ASP A 107 19.11 6.36 7.65
N LEU A 108 18.67 5.52 6.71
CA LEU A 108 17.53 5.81 5.85
C LEU A 108 16.21 5.63 6.62
N LEU A 109 16.13 4.61 7.47
CA LEU A 109 14.93 4.33 8.26
C LEU A 109 14.58 5.51 9.18
N ASP A 110 15.56 6.06 9.88
CA ASP A 110 15.38 7.21 10.76
C ASP A 110 14.83 8.45 10.03
N ARG A 111 15.20 8.62 8.75
CA ARG A 111 14.70 9.72 7.92
C ARG A 111 13.29 9.48 7.42
N LEU A 112 12.98 8.25 7.01
CA LEU A 112 11.65 7.87 6.53
C LEU A 112 10.60 7.95 7.65
N GLU A 113 10.99 7.71 8.90
CA GLU A 113 10.11 7.86 10.07
C GLU A 113 9.79 9.32 10.42
N GLN A 114 10.50 10.29 9.84
CA GLN A 114 10.29 11.73 10.07
C GLN A 114 9.41 12.42 9.02
N LEU A 115 8.98 11.70 7.98
CA LEU A 115 8.10 12.20 6.91
C LEU A 115 6.63 12.26 7.35
#